data_AF-A0A4Q6GMC3-F1
#
_entry.id   AF-A0A4Q6GMC3-F1
#
_cell.length_a   1.000
_cell.length_b   1.000
_cell.length_c   1.000
_cell.angle_alpha   90.00
_cell.angle_beta   90.00
_cell.angle_gamma   90.00
#
_symmetry.space_group_name_H-M   'P 1'
#
loop_
_entity.id
_entity.type
_entity.pdbx_description
1 polymer ?
#
loop_
_entity_poly.entity_id
_entity_poly.type
_entity_poly.pdbx_seq_one_letter_code
_entity_poly.pdbx_strand_id
1 'polypeptide(L)'
;MTITRRSATAALAALAALPLASRAAPDRKETTPMYGLIGKMRAQPGQRDALIAILLEGTTAMPGCLSYGIAKDKLEADALWITETWVDQAS
;
A
#
# COMPACT_ATOMS: atom_id res chain seq x y z
N MET A 1 2.53 -15.80 17.24
CA MET A 1 3.74 -15.62 16.42
C MET A 1 3.38 -14.73 15.24
N THR A 2 3.50 -13.41 15.40
CA THR A 2 3.04 -12.41 14.41
C THR A 2 4.17 -12.06 13.45
N ILE A 3 4.10 -12.61 12.24
CA ILE A 3 5.00 -12.27 11.14
C ILE A 3 4.59 -10.89 10.61
N THR A 4 5.50 -9.92 10.71
CA THR A 4 5.32 -8.60 10.08
C THR A 4 6.13 -8.57 8.78
N ARG A 5 5.69 -7.79 7.78
CA ARG A 5 6.39 -7.63 6.48
C ARG A 5 7.87 -7.22 6.60
N ARG A 6 8.32 -6.76 7.77
CA ARG A 6 9.71 -6.39 8.10
C ARG A 6 10.59 -7.55 8.59
N SER A 7 10.04 -8.75 8.77
CA SER A 7 10.75 -9.90 9.37
C SER A 7 11.40 -10.84 8.34
N ALA A 8 11.33 -10.54 7.03
CA ALA A 8 11.81 -11.42 5.97
C ALA A 8 13.28 -11.19 5.57
N THR A 9 14.15 -10.88 6.53
CA THR A 9 15.61 -10.85 6.31
C THR A 9 16.32 -11.58 7.45
N ALA A 10 16.14 -12.90 7.55
CA ALA A 10 17.09 -13.83 8.13
C ALA A 10 16.58 -15.27 7.97
N ALA A 11 17.50 -16.17 7.60
CA ALA A 11 17.39 -17.62 7.52
C ALA A 11 16.75 -18.23 6.25
N LEU A 12 17.61 -18.59 5.29
CA LEU A 12 17.78 -19.99 4.89
C LEU A 12 19.14 -20.17 4.18
N ALA A 13 20.19 -20.43 4.96
CA ALA A 13 21.35 -21.14 4.45
C ALA A 13 21.08 -22.64 4.62
N ALA A 14 21.37 -23.42 3.58
CA ALA A 14 21.29 -24.88 3.47
C ALA A 14 19.98 -25.51 2.97
N LEU A 15 19.75 -25.44 1.65
CA LEU A 15 19.33 -26.59 0.85
C LEU A 15 19.88 -26.41 -0.58
N ALA A 16 21.11 -26.88 -0.81
CA ALA A 16 21.75 -26.84 -2.11
C ALA A 16 21.28 -28.03 -2.97
N ALA A 17 21.04 -27.75 -4.27
CA ALA A 17 20.94 -28.70 -5.38
C ALA A 17 19.59 -29.40 -5.68
N LEU A 18 18.53 -28.62 -5.87
CA LEU A 18 17.52 -28.93 -6.92
C LEU A 18 17.69 -27.90 -8.04
N PRO A 19 17.73 -28.31 -9.33
CA PRO A 19 17.75 -27.34 -10.42
C PRO A 19 16.41 -26.61 -10.36
N LEU A 20 16.44 -25.39 -9.84
CA LEU A 20 15.35 -24.45 -10.00
C LEU A 20 15.30 -24.16 -11.50
N ALA A 21 14.53 -24.97 -12.23
CA ALA A 21 14.11 -24.61 -13.57
C ALA A 21 13.45 -23.24 -13.40
N SER A 22 14.19 -22.20 -13.75
CA SER A 22 13.68 -20.85 -13.83
C SER A 22 12.61 -20.90 -14.91
N ARG A 23 11.36 -21.18 -14.50
CA ARG A 23 10.21 -20.65 -15.22
C ARG A 23 10.37 -19.16 -15.06
N ALA A 24 11.09 -18.53 -16.00
CA ALA A 24 10.97 -17.11 -16.23
C ALA A 24 9.46 -16.86 -16.24
N ALA A 25 8.97 -16.14 -15.23
CA ALA A 25 7.59 -15.70 -15.23
C ALA A 25 7.40 -14.99 -16.57
N PRO A 26 6.31 -15.27 -17.31
CA PRO A 26 6.06 -14.54 -18.54
C PRO A 26 6.11 -13.05 -18.21
N ASP A 27 6.78 -12.27 -19.05
CA ASP A 27 6.75 -10.80 -19.00
C ASP A 27 5.30 -10.36 -19.20
N ARG A 28 4.53 -10.36 -18.10
CA ARG A 28 3.16 -9.93 -18.10
C ARG A 28 3.22 -8.42 -18.09
N LYS A 29 3.39 -7.83 -19.27
CA LYS A 29 3.04 -6.44 -19.49
C LYS A 29 1.62 -6.25 -19.00
N GLU A 30 1.46 -5.42 -17.97
CA GLU A 30 0.16 -4.99 -17.48
C GLU A 30 -0.65 -4.53 -18.69
N THR A 31 -1.76 -5.20 -18.94
CA THR A 31 -2.55 -5.02 -20.16
C THR A 31 -3.31 -3.68 -20.14
N THR A 32 -3.35 -3.04 -18.96
CA THR A 32 -3.87 -1.69 -18.73
C THR A 32 -3.08 -1.06 -17.59
N PRO A 33 -2.45 0.12 -17.78
CA PRO A 33 -1.72 0.79 -16.71
C PRO A 33 -2.71 1.31 -15.65
N MET A 34 -2.49 0.93 -14.39
CA MET A 34 -3.23 1.48 -13.25
C MET A 34 -2.79 2.93 -12.96
N TYR A 35 -3.65 3.68 -12.27
CA TYR A 35 -3.35 5.03 -11.82
C TYR A 35 -3.09 5.09 -10.32
N GLY A 36 -1.99 5.69 -9.89
CA GLY A 36 -1.56 5.71 -8.49
C GLY A 36 -1.38 7.14 -7.97
N LEU A 37 -1.85 7.39 -6.74
CA LEU A 37 -1.66 8.66 -6.04
C LEU A 37 -0.99 8.42 -4.69
N ILE A 38 -0.03 9.27 -4.33
CA ILE A 38 0.60 9.30 -3.01
C ILE A 38 0.54 10.74 -2.49
N GLY A 39 -0.31 10.95 -1.49
CA GLY A 39 -0.55 12.25 -0.89
C GLY A 39 -0.12 12.29 0.58
N LYS A 40 0.30 13.47 1.03
CA LYS A 40 0.44 13.79 2.45
C LYS A 40 -0.53 14.90 2.81
N MET A 41 -1.32 14.69 3.86
CA MET A 41 -2.22 15.68 4.42
C MET A 41 -1.81 16.03 5.84
N ARG A 42 -2.10 17.26 6.26
CA ARG A 42 -1.93 17.70 7.65
C ARG A 42 -3.28 18.18 8.18
N ALA A 43 -3.74 17.54 9.24
CA ALA A 43 -4.93 17.94 9.96
C ALA A 43 -4.70 19.24 10.74
N GLN A 44 -5.79 19.81 11.24
CA GLN A 44 -5.69 20.79 12.32
C GLN A 44 -5.02 20.16 13.55
N PRO A 45 -4.32 20.95 14.39
CA PRO A 45 -3.65 20.42 15.58
C PRO A 45 -4.56 19.56 16.45
N GLY A 46 -4.14 18.33 16.74
CA GLY A 46 -4.88 17.35 17.55
C GLY A 46 -6.02 16.62 16.82
N GLN A 47 -6.32 16.98 15.56
CA GLN A 47 -7.48 16.47 14.83
C GLN A 47 -7.16 15.35 13.83
N ARG A 48 -5.91 14.82 13.82
CA ARG A 48 -5.51 13.76 12.88
C ARG A 48 -6.44 12.56 12.91
N ASP A 49 -6.77 12.07 14.10
CA ASP A 49 -7.56 10.85 14.24
C ASP A 49 -9.03 11.07 13.85
N ALA A 50 -9.57 12.28 14.10
CA ALA A 50 -10.88 12.68 13.62
C ALA A 50 -10.93 12.77 12.08
N LEU A 51 -9.89 13.34 11.46
CA LEU A 51 -9.77 13.39 10.00
C LEU A 51 -9.67 11.98 9.40
N ILE A 52 -8.88 11.09 10.00
CA ILE A 52 -8.79 9.68 9.57
C ILE A 52 -10.17 9.01 9.63
N ALA A 53 -10.95 9.23 10.69
CA ALA A 53 -12.29 8.65 10.82
C ALA A 53 -13.23 9.11 9.68
N ILE A 54 -13.23 10.41 9.35
CA ILE A 54 -14.02 10.96 8.24
C ILE A 54 -13.60 10.35 6.90
N LEU A 55 -12.28 10.24 6.65
CA LEU A 55 -11.77 9.63 5.41
C LEU A 55 -12.15 8.15 5.31
N LEU A 56 -12.10 7.39 6.40
CA LEU A 56 -12.51 5.98 6.41
C LEU A 56 -14.00 5.81 6.11
N GLU A 57 -14.85 6.69 6.61
CA GLU A 57 -16.29 6.67 6.32
C GLU A 57 -16.55 6.93 4.82
N GLY A 58 -15.87 7.94 4.25
CA GLY A 58 -16.02 8.34 2.85
C GLY A 58 -15.40 7.40 1.82
N THR A 59 -14.57 6.43 2.21
CA THR A 59 -13.80 5.57 1.29
C THR A 59 -14.38 4.16 1.13
N THR A 60 -15.54 3.91 1.72
CA THR A 60 -16.20 2.58 1.72
C THR A 60 -16.72 2.14 0.35
N ALA A 61 -17.07 3.07 -0.54
CA ALA A 61 -17.56 2.78 -1.88
C ALA A 61 -17.04 3.81 -2.89
N MET A 62 -15.94 3.47 -3.57
CA MET A 62 -15.36 4.28 -4.65
C MET A 62 -15.15 3.37 -5.86
N PRO A 63 -16.09 3.36 -6.83
CA PRO A 63 -15.94 2.60 -8.07
C PRO A 63 -14.59 2.90 -8.74
N GLY A 64 -13.89 1.87 -9.19
CA GLY A 64 -12.55 2.03 -9.79
C GLY A 64 -11.40 2.14 -8.79
N CYS A 65 -11.67 2.37 -7.50
CA CYS A 65 -10.63 2.29 -6.48
C CYS A 65 -10.27 0.83 -6.18
N LEU A 66 -9.00 0.48 -6.35
CA LEU A 66 -8.45 -0.85 -6.08
C LEU A 66 -7.87 -0.95 -4.67
N SER A 67 -7.32 0.16 -4.16
CA SER A 67 -6.76 0.24 -2.82
C SER A 67 -6.76 1.68 -2.36
N TYR A 68 -7.23 1.91 -1.13
CA TYR A 68 -7.14 3.20 -0.44
C TYR A 68 -6.49 2.99 0.93
N GLY A 69 -5.23 3.38 1.06
CA GLY A 69 -4.44 3.21 2.28
C GLY A 69 -4.27 4.53 3.02
N ILE A 70 -4.55 4.53 4.33
CA ILE A 70 -4.30 5.67 5.21
C ILE A 70 -3.28 5.27 6.27
N ALA A 71 -2.22 6.06 6.44
CA ALA A 71 -1.19 5.82 7.46
C ALA A 71 -0.89 7.10 8.24
N LYS A 72 -0.78 7.00 9.58
CA LYS A 72 -0.30 8.10 10.41
C LYS A 72 1.18 8.36 10.14
N ASP A 73 1.57 9.63 9.98
CA ASP A 73 2.99 9.98 9.95
C ASP A 73 3.60 9.79 11.34
N LYS A 74 4.82 9.24 11.39
CA LYS A 74 5.54 8.97 12.65
C LYS A 74 6.27 10.19 13.18
N LEU A 75 6.65 11.12 12.32
CA LEU A 75 7.44 12.29 12.67
C LEU A 75 6.58 13.53 12.86
N GLU A 76 5.36 13.53 12.32
CA GLU A 76 4.43 14.65 12.38
C GLU A 76 3.09 14.23 13.00
N ALA A 77 2.80 14.73 14.20
CA ALA A 77 1.64 14.34 15.00
C ALA A 77 0.31 14.59 14.29
N ASP A 78 0.23 15.64 13.47
CA ASP A 78 -0.99 16.02 12.75
C ASP A 78 -1.01 15.56 11.29
N ALA A 79 0.01 14.83 10.82
CA ALA A 79 0.09 14.40 9.43
C ALA A 79 -0.31 12.94 9.21
N LEU A 80 -0.81 12.68 8.02
CA LEU A 80 -1.15 11.36 7.49
C LEU A 80 -0.74 11.24 6.02
N TRP A 81 -0.46 10.00 5.64
CA TRP A 81 -0.19 9.58 4.27
C TRP A 81 -1.40 8.87 3.70
N ILE A 82 -1.70 9.16 2.44
CA ILE A 82 -2.75 8.51 1.66
C ILE A 82 -2.07 7.87 0.45
N THR A 83 -2.30 6.59 0.23
CA THR A 83 -1.81 5.84 -0.93
C THR A 83 -2.98 5.20 -1.64
N GLU A 84 -3.16 5.54 -2.90
CA GLU A 84 -4.32 5.15 -3.69
C GLU A 84 -3.88 4.40 -4.94
N THR A 85 -4.67 3.42 -5.35
CA THR A 85 -4.51 2.73 -6.62
C THR A 85 -5.88 2.61 -7.26
N TRP A 86 -5.96 3.01 -8.52
CA TRP A 86 -7.19 3.11 -9.31
C TRP A 86 -7.02 2.32 -10.61
N VAL A 87 -8.14 1.85 -11.16
CA VAL A 87 -8.15 1.14 -12.45
C VAL A 87 -7.65 2.02 -13.59
N ASP A 88 -7.92 3.32 -13.54
CA ASP A 88 -7.46 4.34 -14.49
C ASP A 88 -7.51 5.75 -13.85
N GLN A 89 -7.12 6.77 -14.62
CA GLN A 89 -7.13 8.17 -14.17
C GLN A 89 -8.53 8.81 -14.16
N ALA A 90 -9.51 8.24 -14.86
CA ALA A 90 -10.86 8.79 -14.98
C ALA A 90 -11.80 8.34 -13.85
N SER A 91 -11.36 7.37 -13.06
CA SER A 91 -12.05 6.84 -11.88
C SER A 91 -12.16 7.85 -10.74
#